data_AF-A0A9P6V1X0-F1
#
_entry.id   AF-A0A9P6V1X0-F1
#
_cell.length_a   1.000
_cell.length_b   1.000
_cell.length_c   1.000
_cell.angle_alpha   90.00
_cell.angle_beta   90.00
_cell.angle_gamma   90.00
#
_symmetry.space_group_name_H-M   'P 1'
#
loop_
_entity.id
_entity.type
_entity.pdbx_description
1 polymer ?
#
loop_
_entity_poly.entity_id
_entity_poly.type
_entity_poly.pdbx_seq_one_letter_code
_entity_poly.pdbx_strand_id
1 'polypeptide(L)'
;MLTFLYTLFPIAFGCHVGQILLNEIAPRPHNSGHYTIEACHTSQYENHLRAILGLPLGSTAMKVQASGMLNILGAGDKTYEACDLAYGIPGTTTHLYGKKECKAGRKMGHITVVGDSMQEVHDRLLPMVMAMDPKDESPFNLDPMVSIVMGSDSDLKVMEDAAKILTKMGVPFELSLVSAHRTPERMYHFGRMADKRGIKVIIAGAGGAAHLPGMVAALTPLPVIGVPVRGSTLDGVDSLHSIVQMPRGVPVATVAINNSTNAALLAVRMLGSFIPSFLDRMEKYQVQMEQEVQAKIATLDQVGWQKYEYIKH
;
A
#
# COMPACT_ATOMS: atom_id res chain seq x y z
N MET A 1 -2.52 11.35 1.48
CA MET A 1 -3.40 11.44 2.68
C MET A 1 -4.31 12.67 2.60
N LEU A 2 -5.53 12.52 2.06
CA LEU A 2 -6.57 13.54 2.17
C LEU A 2 -7.22 13.44 3.56
N THR A 3 -6.87 14.37 4.46
CA THR A 3 -7.57 14.52 5.73
C THR A 3 -8.68 15.54 5.53
N PHE A 4 -9.93 15.08 5.52
CA PHE A 4 -11.08 15.97 5.47
C PHE A 4 -11.42 16.46 6.89
N LEU A 5 -11.20 17.74 7.17
CA LEU A 5 -11.73 18.43 8.36
C LEU A 5 -13.18 18.85 8.05
N TYR A 6 -14.15 18.62 8.95
CA TYR A 6 -15.55 19.00 8.69
C TYR A 6 -16.19 19.77 9.85
N THR A 7 -16.80 20.91 9.53
CA THR A 7 -17.75 21.64 10.39
C THR A 7 -18.99 22.02 9.59
N LEU A 8 -20.16 21.48 9.98
CA LEU A 8 -21.58 21.84 9.76
C LEU A 8 -22.11 22.29 8.38
N PHE A 9 -21.32 22.95 7.54
CA PHE A 9 -21.50 22.96 6.09
C PHE A 9 -20.57 21.88 5.54
N PRO A 10 -20.97 21.01 4.61
CA PRO A 10 -20.01 20.15 3.91
C PRO A 10 -19.00 21.03 3.16
N ILE A 11 -17.96 21.40 3.89
CA ILE A 11 -16.77 22.04 3.40
C ILE A 11 -15.77 20.92 3.17
N ALA A 12 -15.58 20.55 1.91
CA ALA A 12 -14.54 19.59 1.56
C ALA A 12 -13.20 20.33 1.53
N PHE A 13 -12.32 20.05 2.49
CA PHE A 13 -10.92 20.50 2.42
C PHE A 13 -10.05 19.42 1.81
N GLY A 14 -9.38 19.74 0.71
CA GLY A 14 -8.27 18.96 0.18
C GLY A 14 -6.97 19.45 0.79
N CYS A 15 -6.12 18.53 1.26
CA CYS A 15 -4.77 18.87 1.70
C CYS A 15 -3.76 18.40 0.65
N HIS A 16 -3.02 19.33 0.07
CA HIS A 16 -1.79 19.04 -0.66
C HIS A 16 -0.67 19.86 -0.05
N VAL A 17 0.35 19.17 0.50
CA VAL A 17 1.62 19.71 1.03
C VAL A 17 1.50 21.13 1.63
N GLY A 18 0.94 21.22 2.84
CA GLY A 18 0.94 22.47 3.62
C GLY A 18 -0.06 23.54 3.19
N GLN A 19 -0.93 23.27 2.21
CA GLN A 19 -2.04 24.15 1.84
C GLN A 19 -3.40 23.48 2.06
N ILE A 20 -4.31 24.24 2.68
CA ILE A 20 -5.72 23.90 2.78
C ILE A 20 -6.39 24.41 1.50
N LEU A 21 -6.85 23.49 0.65
CA LEU A 21 -7.63 23.80 -0.54
C LEU A 21 -9.11 23.61 -0.20
N LEU A 22 -9.88 24.69 -0.31
CA LEU A 22 -11.34 24.65 -0.24
C LEU A 22 -11.88 24.09 -1.55
N ASN A 23 -12.51 22.91 -1.51
CA ASN A 23 -13.04 22.25 -2.71
C ASN A 23 -14.51 22.65 -2.99
N GLU A 24 -15.38 22.62 -1.98
CA GLU A 24 -16.80 22.94 -2.15
C GLU A 24 -17.45 23.32 -0.81
N ILE A 25 -18.45 24.21 -0.83
CA ILE A 25 -19.40 24.45 0.26
C ILE A 25 -20.78 24.02 -0.25
N ALA A 26 -21.25 22.85 0.17
CA ALA A 26 -22.61 22.40 -0.14
C ALA A 26 -23.54 22.63 1.07
N PRO A 27 -24.82 22.96 0.87
CA PRO A 27 -25.80 23.06 1.96
C PRO A 27 -26.38 21.69 2.39
N ARG A 28 -25.87 20.60 1.83
CA ARG A 28 -26.41 19.23 1.96
C ARG A 28 -25.27 18.21 1.93
N PRO A 29 -25.37 17.09 2.68
CA PRO A 29 -24.38 16.02 2.63
C PRO A 29 -24.04 15.63 1.18
N HIS A 30 -22.76 15.61 0.85
CA HIS A 30 -22.27 15.34 -0.51
C HIS A 30 -21.88 13.86 -0.65
N ASN A 31 -21.41 13.44 -1.83
CA ASN A 31 -20.88 12.08 -2.02
C ASN A 31 -19.79 11.71 -1.00
N SER A 32 -19.03 12.70 -0.53
CA SER A 32 -18.03 12.55 0.53
C SER A 32 -18.64 12.19 1.89
N GLY A 33 -19.94 12.34 2.10
CA GLY A 33 -20.62 11.91 3.32
C GLY A 33 -21.00 10.44 3.33
N HIS A 34 -21.07 9.77 2.17
CA HIS A 34 -21.63 8.42 2.09
C HIS A 34 -20.80 7.38 2.83
N TYR A 35 -19.46 7.41 2.68
CA TYR A 35 -18.59 6.47 3.38
C TYR A 35 -18.74 6.56 4.91
N THR A 36 -19.14 7.73 5.44
CA THR A 36 -19.26 7.95 6.89
C THR A 36 -20.40 7.14 7.54
N ILE A 37 -21.35 6.62 6.75
CA ILE A 37 -22.44 5.78 7.25
C ILE A 37 -21.87 4.50 7.87
N GLU A 38 -20.95 3.84 7.15
CA GLU A 38 -20.30 2.62 7.61
C GLU A 38 -18.98 2.90 8.34
N ALA A 39 -18.23 3.94 7.96
CA ALA A 39 -16.87 4.14 8.43
C ALA A 39 -16.73 4.94 9.72
N CYS A 40 -17.71 5.76 10.10
CA CYS A 40 -17.62 6.65 11.26
C CYS A 40 -18.53 6.22 12.42
N HIS A 41 -18.22 6.70 13.63
CA HIS A 41 -19.10 6.53 14.80
C HIS A 41 -20.43 7.27 14.64
N THR A 42 -20.40 8.46 14.02
CA THR A 42 -21.59 9.23 13.68
C THR A 42 -21.44 9.76 12.27
N SER A 43 -22.37 9.39 11.39
CA SER A 43 -22.32 9.76 9.97
C SER A 43 -22.51 11.27 9.79
N GLN A 44 -22.06 11.80 8.65
CA GLN A 44 -22.32 13.19 8.25
C GLN A 44 -23.83 13.48 8.20
N TYR A 45 -24.64 12.52 7.76
CA TYR A 45 -26.10 12.63 7.67
C TYR A 45 -26.74 12.77 9.05
N GLU A 46 -26.33 11.91 9.99
CA GLU A 46 -26.84 11.94 11.35
C GLU A 46 -26.42 13.22 12.08
N ASN A 47 -25.17 13.64 11.94
CA ASN A 47 -24.69 14.90 12.51
C ASN A 47 -25.40 16.12 11.93
N HIS A 48 -25.77 16.08 10.64
CA HIS A 48 -26.58 17.12 10.02
C HIS A 48 -28.00 17.18 10.62
N LEU A 49 -28.65 16.02 10.82
CA LEU A 49 -29.96 15.97 11.48
C LEU A 49 -29.89 16.43 12.94
N ARG A 50 -28.87 15.99 13.70
CA ARG A 50 -28.65 16.41 15.08
C ARG A 50 -28.50 17.93 15.17
N ALA A 51 -27.74 18.53 14.26
CA ALA A 51 -27.59 19.98 14.18
C ALA A 51 -28.92 20.71 13.94
N ILE A 52 -29.73 20.25 12.97
CA ILE A 52 -31.04 20.85 12.67
C ILE A 52 -31.98 20.76 13.87
N LEU A 53 -31.94 19.63 14.59
CA LEU A 53 -32.82 19.35 15.72
C LEU A 53 -32.31 19.91 17.06
N GLY A 54 -31.16 20.59 17.08
CA GLY A 54 -30.55 21.10 18.32
C GLY A 54 -30.04 20.01 19.26
N LEU A 55 -29.72 18.83 18.75
CA LEU A 55 -29.18 17.69 19.50
C LEU A 55 -27.65 17.74 19.57
N PRO A 56 -27.02 17.12 20.59
CA PRO A 56 -25.56 17.02 20.68
C PRO A 56 -24.96 16.28 19.48
N LEU A 57 -23.89 16.85 18.92
CA LEU A 57 -23.14 16.23 17.81
C LEU A 57 -22.41 14.96 18.29
N GLY A 58 -22.37 13.96 17.42
CA GLY A 58 -21.61 12.73 17.64
C GLY A 58 -20.22 12.77 17.00
N SER A 59 -19.37 11.84 17.40
CA SER A 59 -17.98 11.77 16.93
C SER A 59 -17.90 11.42 15.44
N THR A 60 -17.14 12.22 14.68
CA THR A 60 -16.83 11.95 13.27
C THR A 60 -15.62 11.03 13.10
N ALA A 61 -15.03 10.55 14.20
CA ALA A 61 -13.90 9.62 14.13
C ALA A 61 -14.30 8.35 13.39
N MET A 62 -13.35 7.83 12.58
CA MET A 62 -13.55 6.54 11.95
C MET A 62 -13.53 5.43 12.99
N LYS A 63 -14.46 4.49 12.88
CA LYS A 63 -14.49 3.24 13.66
C LYS A 63 -13.82 2.08 12.92
N VAL A 64 -13.35 2.32 11.70
CA VAL A 64 -12.60 1.39 10.83
C VAL A 64 -11.30 2.05 10.40
N GLN A 65 -10.32 1.27 9.93
CA GLN A 65 -9.02 1.81 9.51
C GLN A 65 -9.02 2.32 8.07
N ALA A 66 -9.88 1.77 7.22
CA ALA A 66 -9.99 2.15 5.81
C ALA A 66 -11.43 2.07 5.31
N SER A 67 -11.76 2.93 4.34
CA SER A 67 -13.03 2.89 3.63
C SER A 67 -12.89 3.40 2.19
N GLY A 68 -13.70 2.85 1.30
CA GLY A 68 -13.86 3.26 -0.09
C GLY A 68 -15.33 3.30 -0.48
N MET A 69 -15.63 3.98 -1.58
CA MET A 69 -16.99 4.05 -2.12
C MET A 69 -16.95 3.82 -3.63
N LEU A 70 -17.72 2.84 -4.11
CA LEU A 70 -17.96 2.59 -5.52
C LEU A 70 -19.30 3.19 -5.93
N ASN A 71 -19.31 4.07 -6.93
CA ASN A 71 -20.55 4.61 -7.46
C ASN A 71 -21.22 3.59 -8.38
N ILE A 72 -22.52 3.35 -8.18
CA ILE A 72 -23.32 2.55 -9.11
C ILE A 72 -23.86 3.50 -10.18
N LEU A 73 -23.39 3.37 -11.41
CA LEU A 73 -23.83 4.17 -12.55
C LEU A 73 -24.73 3.33 -13.46
N GLY A 74 -25.78 3.94 -14.01
CA GLY A 74 -26.69 3.26 -14.92
C GLY A 74 -25.95 2.75 -16.16
N ALA A 75 -26.13 1.47 -16.45
CA ALA A 75 -25.50 0.74 -17.57
C ALA A 75 -26.47 -0.29 -18.19
N GLY A 76 -27.78 -0.04 -18.12
CA GLY A 76 -28.79 -1.00 -18.57
C GLY A 76 -28.89 -2.21 -17.64
N ASP A 77 -28.90 -3.41 -18.20
CA ASP A 77 -29.06 -4.67 -17.43
C ASP A 77 -27.89 -4.93 -16.47
N LYS A 78 -26.70 -4.39 -16.77
CA LYS A 78 -25.49 -4.57 -15.95
C LYS A 78 -25.38 -3.64 -14.75
N THR A 79 -26.35 -2.72 -14.59
CA THR A 79 -26.28 -1.64 -13.58
C THR A 79 -26.03 -2.15 -12.17
N TYR A 80 -26.55 -3.33 -11.83
CA TYR A 80 -26.53 -3.86 -10.47
C TYR A 80 -25.61 -5.07 -10.29
N GLU A 81 -24.84 -5.48 -11.31
CA GLU A 81 -23.92 -6.64 -11.21
C GLU A 81 -22.91 -6.47 -10.06
N ALA A 82 -22.36 -5.27 -9.87
CA ALA A 82 -21.50 -4.97 -8.74
C ALA A 82 -22.20 -5.09 -7.38
N CYS A 83 -23.51 -4.85 -7.31
CA CYS A 83 -24.30 -5.00 -6.08
C CYS A 83 -24.45 -6.48 -5.72
N ASP A 84 -24.68 -7.32 -6.72
CA ASP A 84 -24.83 -8.77 -6.52
C ASP A 84 -23.53 -9.38 -5.98
N LEU A 85 -22.38 -8.93 -6.50
CA LEU A 85 -21.07 -9.29 -5.96
C LEU A 85 -20.85 -8.78 -4.54
N ALA A 86 -21.23 -7.53 -4.26
CA ALA A 86 -21.07 -6.92 -2.94
C ALA A 86 -21.73 -7.76 -1.84
N TYR A 87 -22.93 -8.30 -2.07
CA TYR A 87 -23.63 -9.11 -1.06
C TYR A 87 -22.84 -10.35 -0.59
N GLY A 88 -21.89 -10.84 -1.39
CA GLY A 88 -20.99 -11.94 -1.02
C GLY A 88 -19.68 -11.52 -0.36
N ILE A 89 -19.37 -10.21 -0.30
CA ILE A 89 -18.08 -9.69 0.17
C ILE A 89 -18.27 -9.01 1.54
N PRO A 90 -17.65 -9.53 2.63
CA PRO A 90 -17.71 -8.93 3.95
C PRO A 90 -17.23 -7.47 3.96
N GLY A 91 -17.89 -6.64 4.75
CA GLY A 91 -17.54 -5.22 4.89
C GLY A 91 -17.95 -4.35 3.70
N THR A 92 -18.86 -4.83 2.85
CA THR A 92 -19.52 -4.01 1.84
C THR A 92 -20.96 -3.68 2.24
N THR A 93 -21.50 -2.55 1.78
CA THR A 93 -22.89 -2.15 2.03
C THR A 93 -23.43 -1.40 0.82
N THR A 94 -24.52 -1.93 0.25
CA THR A 94 -25.16 -1.37 -0.95
C THR A 94 -26.27 -0.38 -0.57
N HIS A 95 -26.20 0.82 -1.16
CA HIS A 95 -27.16 1.91 -0.95
C HIS A 95 -27.77 2.35 -2.28
N LEU A 96 -29.02 1.96 -2.53
CA LEU A 96 -29.76 2.32 -3.74
C LEU A 96 -30.63 3.55 -3.53
N TYR A 97 -30.72 4.42 -4.55
CA TYR A 97 -31.47 5.68 -4.46
C TYR A 97 -32.92 5.59 -4.94
N GLY A 98 -33.44 4.39 -5.20
CA GLY A 98 -34.85 4.18 -5.57
C GLY A 98 -35.30 4.91 -6.86
N LYS A 99 -34.37 5.17 -7.79
CA LYS A 99 -34.67 5.89 -9.03
C LYS A 99 -35.41 5.00 -10.02
N LYS A 100 -36.59 5.45 -10.48
CA LYS A 100 -37.47 4.70 -11.40
C LYS A 100 -36.85 4.44 -12.79
N GLU A 101 -36.00 5.34 -13.27
CA GLU A 101 -35.38 5.23 -14.61
C GLU A 101 -33.86 5.05 -14.50
N CYS A 102 -33.35 3.99 -15.12
CA CYS A 102 -31.92 3.73 -15.27
C CYS A 102 -31.41 4.30 -16.60
N LYS A 103 -30.78 5.48 -16.55
CA LYS A 103 -30.15 6.12 -17.72
C LYS A 103 -28.64 5.92 -17.66
N ALA A 104 -27.99 5.79 -18.82
CA ALA A 104 -26.55 5.67 -18.92
C ALA A 104 -25.84 6.80 -18.13
N GLY A 105 -24.88 6.45 -17.27
CA GLY A 105 -24.12 7.40 -16.46
C GLY A 105 -24.90 8.05 -15.30
N ARG A 106 -26.20 7.77 -15.14
CA ARG A 106 -26.98 8.26 -14.01
C ARG A 106 -26.56 7.49 -12.75
N LYS A 107 -26.16 8.19 -11.68
CA LYS A 107 -25.86 7.53 -10.40
C LYS A 107 -27.13 6.90 -9.81
N MET A 108 -27.17 5.58 -9.74
CA MET A 108 -28.30 4.77 -9.24
C MET A 108 -28.16 4.42 -7.75
N GLY A 109 -26.94 4.48 -7.24
CA GLY A 109 -26.62 4.22 -5.84
C GLY A 109 -25.12 4.29 -5.60
N HIS A 110 -24.69 3.70 -4.49
CA HIS A 110 -23.28 3.44 -4.21
C HIS A 110 -23.12 2.19 -3.36
N ILE A 111 -21.90 1.66 -3.34
CA ILE A 111 -21.47 0.59 -2.44
C ILE A 111 -20.38 1.19 -1.55
N THR A 112 -20.58 1.19 -0.24
CA THR A 112 -19.51 1.50 0.70
C THR A 112 -18.74 0.22 0.99
N VAL A 113 -17.42 0.31 1.01
CA VAL A 113 -16.51 -0.76 1.40
C VAL A 113 -15.71 -0.26 2.60
N VAL A 114 -15.62 -1.06 3.65
CA VAL A 114 -14.76 -0.81 4.81
C VAL A 114 -13.72 -1.92 4.92
N GLY A 115 -12.63 -1.69 5.67
CA GLY A 115 -11.62 -2.70 5.93
C GLY A 115 -10.58 -2.22 6.95
N ASP A 116 -9.65 -3.10 7.28
CA ASP A 116 -8.56 -2.86 8.21
C ASP A 116 -7.35 -2.21 7.52
N SER A 117 -7.36 -2.13 6.18
CA SER A 117 -6.36 -1.40 5.40
C SER A 117 -6.90 -0.97 4.03
N MET A 118 -6.25 0.01 3.39
CA MET A 118 -6.60 0.40 2.03
C MET A 118 -6.36 -0.74 1.02
N GLN A 119 -5.40 -1.63 1.27
CA GLN A 119 -5.20 -2.83 0.45
C GLN A 119 -6.41 -3.76 0.53
N GLU A 120 -6.94 -3.99 1.74
CA GLU A 120 -8.13 -4.82 1.89
C GLU A 120 -9.36 -4.20 1.23
N VAL A 121 -9.52 -2.88 1.35
CA VAL A 121 -10.56 -2.14 0.62
C VAL A 121 -10.38 -2.27 -0.90
N HIS A 122 -9.15 -2.18 -1.40
CA HIS A 122 -8.81 -2.39 -2.80
C HIS A 122 -9.19 -3.81 -3.27
N ASP A 123 -8.77 -4.84 -2.54
CA ASP A 123 -9.02 -6.26 -2.88
C ASP A 123 -10.52 -6.57 -2.87
N ARG A 124 -11.28 -5.99 -1.94
CA ARG A 124 -12.75 -6.08 -1.89
C ARG A 124 -13.42 -5.35 -3.06
N LEU A 125 -12.86 -4.21 -3.48
CA LEU A 125 -13.39 -3.41 -4.60
C LEU A 125 -13.10 -4.01 -5.97
N LEU A 126 -11.94 -4.64 -6.16
CA LEU A 126 -11.47 -5.17 -7.43
C LEU A 126 -12.50 -6.03 -8.19
N PRO A 127 -13.12 -7.07 -7.60
CA PRO A 127 -14.11 -7.88 -8.33
C PRO A 127 -15.32 -7.07 -8.78
N MET A 128 -15.76 -6.09 -7.99
CA MET A 128 -16.89 -5.22 -8.34
C MET A 128 -16.54 -4.24 -9.46
N VAL A 129 -15.34 -3.67 -9.42
CA VAL A 129 -14.84 -2.77 -10.46
C VAL A 129 -14.66 -3.52 -11.78
N MET A 130 -14.05 -4.70 -11.76
CA MET A 130 -13.87 -5.54 -12.95
C MET A 130 -15.20 -6.02 -13.56
N ALA A 131 -16.25 -6.22 -12.75
CA ALA A 131 -17.58 -6.53 -13.26
C ALA A 131 -18.21 -5.34 -14.01
N MET A 132 -17.94 -4.11 -13.55
CA MET A 132 -18.44 -2.88 -14.17
C MET A 132 -17.64 -2.50 -15.42
N ASP A 133 -16.32 -2.61 -15.36
CA ASP A 133 -15.39 -2.41 -16.47
C ASP A 133 -14.26 -3.44 -16.39
N PRO A 134 -14.28 -4.49 -17.23
CA PRO A 134 -13.23 -5.51 -17.24
C PRO A 134 -11.82 -4.99 -17.57
N LYS A 135 -11.70 -3.77 -18.10
CA LYS A 135 -10.40 -3.13 -18.37
C LYS A 135 -9.85 -2.38 -17.16
N ASP A 136 -10.68 -2.15 -16.15
CA ASP A 136 -10.29 -1.48 -14.92
C ASP A 136 -9.77 -2.52 -13.91
N GLU A 137 -8.48 -2.83 -14.03
CA GLU A 137 -7.78 -3.80 -13.17
C GLU A 137 -7.31 -3.20 -11.84
N SER A 138 -7.59 -1.91 -11.57
CA SER A 138 -7.12 -1.22 -10.36
C SER A 138 -8.15 -0.17 -9.90
N PRO A 139 -9.00 -0.51 -8.90
CA PRO A 139 -10.00 0.40 -8.34
C PRO A 139 -9.47 1.79 -7.99
N PHE A 140 -8.20 1.85 -7.54
CA PHE A 140 -7.47 3.09 -7.27
C PHE A 140 -5.99 2.76 -7.01
N ASN A 141 -5.11 3.74 -7.25
CA ASN A 141 -3.70 3.61 -6.88
C ASN A 141 -3.55 3.68 -5.36
N LEU A 142 -2.95 2.65 -4.77
CA LEU A 142 -2.55 2.66 -3.37
C LEU A 142 -1.33 3.56 -3.21
N ASP A 143 -1.41 4.52 -2.28
CA ASP A 143 -0.24 5.33 -1.90
C ASP A 143 0.88 4.38 -1.45
N PRO A 144 2.10 4.47 -2.03
CA PRO A 144 3.17 3.54 -1.71
C PRO A 144 3.56 3.66 -0.24
N MET A 145 3.76 2.53 0.41
CA MET A 145 4.28 2.45 1.78
C MET A 145 5.77 2.13 1.81
N VAL A 146 6.27 1.45 0.77
CA VAL A 146 7.68 1.11 0.61
C VAL A 146 8.21 1.71 -0.68
N SER A 147 9.38 2.34 -0.62
CA SER A 147 10.10 2.76 -1.83
C SER A 147 11.28 1.83 -2.08
N ILE A 148 11.31 1.18 -3.24
CA ILE A 148 12.49 0.48 -3.74
C ILE A 148 13.26 1.44 -4.65
N VAL A 149 14.49 1.78 -4.28
CA VAL A 149 15.37 2.62 -5.09
C VAL A 149 16.67 1.93 -5.42
N MET A 150 17.17 2.18 -6.62
CA MET A 150 18.44 1.63 -7.07
C MET A 150 19.25 2.66 -7.88
N GLY A 151 20.57 2.52 -7.82
CA GLY A 151 21.51 3.45 -8.43
C GLY A 151 21.59 3.33 -9.95
N SER A 152 21.35 2.13 -10.48
CA SER A 152 21.36 1.82 -11.92
C SER A 152 20.30 0.79 -12.29
N ASP A 153 19.89 0.80 -13.56
CA ASP A 153 19.01 -0.20 -14.16
C ASP A 153 19.59 -1.63 -14.14
N SER A 154 20.92 -1.79 -14.20
CA SER A 154 21.60 -3.08 -14.02
C SER A 154 21.30 -3.75 -12.68
N ASP A 155 20.97 -2.96 -11.66
CA ASP A 155 20.64 -3.45 -10.32
C ASP A 155 19.22 -4.05 -10.27
N LEU A 156 18.37 -3.78 -11.28
CA LEU A 156 16.98 -4.21 -11.32
C LEU A 156 16.83 -5.73 -11.22
N LYS A 157 17.72 -6.51 -11.84
CA LYS A 157 17.72 -7.99 -11.77
C LYS A 157 17.81 -8.52 -10.35
N VAL A 158 18.46 -7.77 -9.46
CA VAL A 158 18.57 -8.11 -8.04
C VAL A 158 17.39 -7.53 -7.28
N MET A 159 17.02 -6.27 -7.56
CA MET A 159 16.02 -5.55 -6.78
C MET A 159 14.57 -5.94 -7.10
N GLU A 160 14.30 -6.57 -8.26
CA GLU A 160 12.97 -7.04 -8.63
C GLU A 160 12.43 -8.11 -7.67
N ASP A 161 13.30 -8.88 -7.00
CA ASP A 161 12.84 -9.89 -6.04
C ASP A 161 12.23 -9.25 -4.79
N ALA A 162 12.68 -8.05 -4.39
CA ALA A 162 11.99 -7.27 -3.38
C ALA A 162 10.58 -6.89 -3.83
N ALA A 163 10.43 -6.42 -5.08
CA ALA A 163 9.13 -6.06 -5.65
C ALA A 163 8.19 -7.27 -5.68
N LYS A 164 8.66 -8.44 -6.14
CA LYS A 164 7.88 -9.69 -6.15
C LYS A 164 7.38 -10.07 -4.75
N ILE A 165 8.24 -9.96 -3.73
CA ILE A 165 7.86 -10.23 -2.34
C ILE A 165 6.85 -9.20 -1.82
N LEU A 166 7.06 -7.91 -2.04
CA LEU A 166 6.11 -6.88 -1.59
C LEU A 166 4.73 -7.06 -2.26
N THR A 167 4.70 -7.41 -3.55
CA THR A 167 3.46 -7.79 -4.25
C THR A 167 2.80 -9.01 -3.61
N LYS A 168 3.55 -10.11 -3.38
CA LYS A 168 3.02 -11.31 -2.71
C LYS A 168 2.46 -11.00 -1.32
N MET A 169 3.10 -10.08 -0.60
CA MET A 169 2.71 -9.66 0.75
C MET A 169 1.66 -8.53 0.73
N GLY A 170 1.17 -8.11 -0.44
CA GLY A 170 0.18 -7.05 -0.61
C GLY A 170 0.57 -5.72 0.05
N VAL A 171 1.86 -5.36 -0.02
CA VAL A 171 2.38 -4.08 0.45
C VAL A 171 2.44 -3.13 -0.74
N PRO A 172 1.76 -1.97 -0.70
CA PRO A 172 1.91 -0.96 -1.74
C PRO A 172 3.34 -0.44 -1.80
N PHE A 173 3.94 -0.42 -2.99
CA PHE A 173 5.30 0.06 -3.16
C PHE A 173 5.50 0.80 -4.48
N GLU A 174 6.56 1.59 -4.53
CA GLU A 174 7.08 2.17 -5.76
C GLU A 174 8.49 1.64 -6.03
N LEU A 175 8.89 1.59 -7.30
CA LEU A 175 10.24 1.24 -7.73
C LEU A 175 10.78 2.36 -8.62
N SER A 176 11.94 2.93 -8.29
CA SER A 176 12.51 4.07 -9.03
C SER A 176 14.04 4.06 -9.11
N LEU A 177 14.56 4.70 -10.16
CA LEU A 177 15.99 4.97 -10.31
C LEU A 177 16.38 6.26 -9.58
N VAL A 178 17.31 6.14 -8.64
CA VAL A 178 17.86 7.24 -7.85
C VAL A 178 19.36 7.01 -7.70
N SER A 179 20.18 7.83 -8.37
CA SER A 179 21.63 7.66 -8.35
C SER A 179 22.29 8.68 -7.44
N ALA A 180 22.94 8.20 -6.38
CA ALA A 180 23.69 9.06 -5.46
C ALA A 180 24.83 9.83 -6.14
N HIS A 181 25.45 9.23 -7.17
CA HIS A 181 26.60 9.83 -7.84
C HIS A 181 26.22 10.65 -9.08
N ARG A 182 25.19 10.21 -9.83
CA ARG A 182 24.83 10.83 -11.12
C ARG A 182 23.68 11.82 -11.02
N THR A 183 22.77 11.63 -10.05
CA THR A 183 21.61 12.50 -9.84
C THR A 183 21.43 12.86 -8.34
N PRO A 184 22.46 13.46 -7.70
CA PRO A 184 22.46 13.72 -6.26
C PRO A 184 21.30 14.62 -5.81
N GLU A 185 20.91 15.62 -6.59
CA GLU A 185 19.75 16.48 -6.28
C GLU A 185 18.42 15.70 -6.28
N ARG A 186 18.25 14.75 -7.23
CA ARG A 186 17.07 13.87 -7.25
C ARG A 186 17.03 13.00 -6.00
N MET A 187 18.18 12.44 -5.59
CA MET A 187 18.29 11.67 -4.35
C MET A 187 17.99 12.53 -3.12
N TYR A 188 18.52 13.75 -3.08
CA TYR A 188 18.26 14.72 -2.02
C TYR A 188 16.76 14.97 -1.86
N HIS A 189 16.09 15.34 -2.95
CA HIS A 189 14.63 15.56 -2.94
C HIS A 189 13.85 14.29 -2.58
N PHE A 190 14.24 13.13 -3.12
CA PHE A 190 13.62 11.86 -2.78
C PHE A 190 13.67 11.58 -1.27
N GLY A 191 14.86 11.66 -0.65
CA GLY A 191 15.05 11.38 0.77
C GLY A 191 14.28 12.36 1.66
N ARG A 192 14.36 13.67 1.36
CA ARG A 192 13.70 14.74 2.14
C ARG A 192 12.18 14.76 2.05
N MET A 193 11.60 14.10 1.03
CA MET A 193 10.16 14.08 0.80
C MET A 193 9.51 12.72 1.07
N ALA A 194 10.29 11.66 1.32
CA ALA A 194 9.76 10.31 1.47
C ALA A 194 8.69 10.19 2.56
N ASP A 195 8.92 10.77 3.75
CA ASP A 195 7.98 10.77 4.87
C ASP A 195 6.65 11.48 4.53
N LYS A 196 6.75 12.64 3.87
CA LYS A 196 5.60 13.45 3.41
C LYS A 196 4.78 12.76 2.33
N ARG A 197 5.39 11.85 1.57
CA ARG A 197 4.70 11.03 0.57
C ARG A 197 4.00 9.80 1.17
N GLY A 198 4.11 9.58 2.48
CA GLY A 198 3.50 8.44 3.16
C GLY A 198 4.37 7.19 3.22
N ILE A 199 5.59 7.23 2.66
CA ILE A 199 6.55 6.13 2.73
C ILE A 199 6.87 5.84 4.21
N LYS A 200 6.98 4.55 4.52
CA LYS A 200 7.29 4.03 5.86
C LYS A 200 8.65 3.36 5.91
N VAL A 201 9.07 2.70 4.83
CA VAL A 201 10.37 2.03 4.72
C VAL A 201 10.96 2.27 3.34
N ILE A 202 12.28 2.48 3.27
CA ILE A 202 12.99 2.59 2.00
C ILE A 202 13.93 1.39 1.85
N ILE A 203 13.88 0.72 0.71
CA ILE A 203 14.82 -0.33 0.32
C ILE A 203 15.73 0.27 -0.76
N ALA A 204 17.02 0.38 -0.47
CA ALA A 204 18.01 1.00 -1.36
C ALA A 204 19.06 -0.03 -1.80
N GLY A 205 19.19 -0.25 -3.10
CA GLY A 205 20.19 -1.12 -3.73
C GLY A 205 21.32 -0.33 -4.39
N ALA A 206 22.57 -0.72 -4.14
CA ALA A 206 23.73 -0.18 -4.84
C ALA A 206 24.93 -1.15 -4.81
N GLY A 207 25.77 -1.08 -5.84
CA GLY A 207 27.00 -1.87 -5.97
C GLY A 207 28.28 -1.02 -6.00
N GLY A 208 29.43 -1.66 -5.77
CA GLY A 208 30.75 -1.03 -5.71
C GLY A 208 30.90 -0.09 -4.51
N ALA A 209 31.23 1.17 -4.78
CA ALA A 209 31.16 2.26 -3.80
C ALA A 209 29.69 2.65 -3.54
N ALA A 210 28.98 1.79 -2.82
CA ALA A 210 27.54 1.75 -2.73
C ALA A 210 26.94 2.80 -1.76
N HIS A 211 27.05 4.09 -2.11
CA HIS A 211 26.66 5.19 -1.21
C HIS A 211 25.16 5.46 -1.11
N LEU A 212 24.33 4.94 -2.03
CA LEU A 212 22.90 5.28 -2.08
C LEU A 212 22.17 5.01 -0.75
N PRO A 213 22.28 3.85 -0.10
CA PRO A 213 21.53 3.59 1.14
C PRO A 213 21.93 4.53 2.27
N GLY A 214 23.24 4.74 2.47
CA GLY A 214 23.77 5.63 3.51
C GLY A 214 23.37 7.08 3.29
N MET A 215 23.45 7.57 2.05
CA MET A 215 23.07 8.95 1.73
C MET A 215 21.57 9.18 1.87
N VAL A 216 20.72 8.22 1.46
CA VAL A 216 19.28 8.31 1.67
C VAL A 216 18.95 8.31 3.17
N ALA A 217 19.59 7.45 3.95
CA ALA A 217 19.42 7.41 5.41
C ALA A 217 19.81 8.73 6.10
N ALA A 218 20.82 9.43 5.59
CA ALA A 218 21.21 10.74 6.11
C ALA A 218 20.16 11.85 5.84
N LEU A 219 19.26 11.64 4.89
CA LEU A 219 18.29 12.63 4.42
C LEU A 219 16.89 12.43 4.99
N THR A 220 16.59 11.27 5.57
CA THR A 220 15.25 10.90 6.02
C THR A 220 15.25 10.35 7.44
N PRO A 221 14.20 10.60 8.24
CA PRO A 221 14.02 9.92 9.53
C PRO A 221 13.49 8.48 9.37
N LEU A 222 13.11 8.07 8.15
CA LEU A 222 12.54 6.75 7.90
C LEU A 222 13.63 5.65 7.95
N PRO A 223 13.26 4.42 8.34
CA PRO A 223 14.16 3.28 8.24
C PRO A 223 14.58 3.03 6.78
N VAL A 224 15.88 2.90 6.57
CA VAL A 224 16.49 2.55 5.28
C VAL A 224 17.14 1.17 5.38
N ILE A 225 16.73 0.28 4.48
CA ILE A 225 17.29 -1.05 4.31
C ILE A 225 18.24 -1.02 3.12
N GLY A 226 19.50 -1.39 3.35
CA GLY A 226 20.53 -1.44 2.33
C GLY A 226 20.69 -2.83 1.75
N VAL A 227 20.61 -2.94 0.42
CA VAL A 227 20.90 -4.17 -0.34
C VAL A 227 22.23 -3.99 -1.06
N PRO A 228 23.31 -4.66 -0.62
CA PRO A 228 24.58 -4.66 -1.35
C PRO A 228 24.41 -5.43 -2.66
N VAL A 229 24.61 -4.76 -3.79
CA VAL A 229 24.52 -5.38 -5.12
C VAL A 229 25.91 -5.83 -5.56
N ARG A 230 26.05 -7.11 -5.90
CA ARG A 230 27.32 -7.69 -6.36
C ARG A 230 27.74 -7.07 -7.68
N GLY A 231 28.89 -6.39 -7.66
CA GLY A 231 29.59 -5.94 -8.86
C GLY A 231 30.34 -7.08 -9.58
N SER A 232 31.06 -6.72 -10.65
CA SER A 232 31.90 -7.67 -11.40
C SER A 232 33.16 -8.10 -10.66
N THR A 233 33.63 -7.28 -9.71
CA THR A 233 34.80 -7.53 -8.87
C THR A 233 34.41 -7.61 -7.40
N LEU A 234 35.27 -8.23 -6.58
CA LEU A 234 35.15 -8.27 -5.10
C LEU A 234 33.87 -8.93 -4.55
N ASP A 235 33.09 -9.61 -5.40
CA ASP A 235 31.88 -10.37 -5.04
C ASP A 235 30.85 -9.61 -4.20
N GLY A 236 30.83 -8.27 -4.27
CA GLY A 236 29.94 -7.41 -3.51
C GLY A 236 30.40 -7.13 -2.08
N VAL A 237 31.61 -7.55 -1.68
CA VAL A 237 32.20 -7.24 -0.36
C VAL A 237 32.48 -5.74 -0.22
N ASP A 238 32.89 -5.10 -1.32
CA ASP A 238 33.01 -3.64 -1.43
C ASP A 238 31.68 -2.93 -1.16
N SER A 239 30.62 -3.45 -1.75
CA SER A 239 29.25 -2.95 -1.65
C SER A 239 28.73 -3.14 -0.23
N LEU A 240 28.99 -4.31 0.37
CA LEU A 240 28.62 -4.64 1.74
C LEU A 240 29.27 -3.65 2.72
N HIS A 241 30.59 -3.48 2.66
CA HIS A 241 31.29 -2.58 3.57
C HIS A 241 30.90 -1.10 3.36
N SER A 242 30.61 -0.69 2.12
CA SER A 242 30.13 0.66 1.81
C SER A 242 28.76 0.97 2.43
N ILE A 243 27.93 -0.06 2.69
CA ILE A 243 26.58 0.10 3.22
C ILE A 243 26.53 -0.17 4.73
N VAL A 244 27.18 -1.23 5.22
CA VAL A 244 27.02 -1.69 6.60
C VAL A 244 27.84 -0.89 7.61
N GLN A 245 28.98 -0.34 7.20
CA GLN A 245 29.93 0.37 8.09
C GLN A 245 29.59 1.85 8.25
N MET A 246 28.30 2.17 8.41
CA MET A 246 27.88 3.56 8.63
C MET A 246 28.46 4.12 9.94
N PRO A 247 28.95 5.38 9.94
CA PRO A 247 29.39 6.03 11.16
C PRO A 247 28.21 6.28 12.12
N ARG A 248 28.54 6.57 13.38
CA ARG A 248 27.54 6.87 14.42
C ARG A 248 26.58 7.98 13.97
N GLY A 249 25.29 7.72 14.09
CA GLY A 249 24.22 8.71 13.91
C GLY A 249 23.33 8.47 12.68
N VAL A 250 23.79 7.72 11.68
CA VAL A 250 23.02 7.46 10.45
C VAL A 250 22.97 5.95 10.18
N PRO A 251 22.04 5.21 10.78
CA PRO A 251 21.96 3.76 10.64
C PRO A 251 21.38 3.34 9.28
N VAL A 252 21.89 2.22 8.75
CA VAL A 252 21.30 1.49 7.61
C VAL A 252 21.13 0.03 8.01
N ALA A 253 19.92 -0.51 7.87
CA ALA A 253 19.65 -1.92 8.11
C ALA A 253 20.13 -2.74 6.90
N THR A 254 21.33 -3.30 6.98
CA THR A 254 21.95 -3.96 5.83
C THR A 254 21.59 -5.45 5.78
N VAL A 255 21.15 -5.92 4.61
CA VAL A 255 20.89 -7.36 4.36
C VAL A 255 22.05 -8.01 3.59
N ALA A 256 21.95 -9.32 3.36
CA ALA A 256 22.97 -10.06 2.61
C ALA A 256 23.13 -9.54 1.17
N ILE A 257 24.32 -9.75 0.60
CA ILE A 257 24.66 -9.40 -0.78
C ILE A 257 23.64 -10.04 -1.74
N ASN A 258 23.13 -9.25 -2.69
CA ASN A 258 22.08 -9.60 -3.66
C ASN A 258 20.74 -10.06 -3.07
N ASN A 259 20.50 -9.89 -1.76
CA ASN A 259 19.30 -10.45 -1.12
C ASN A 259 18.20 -9.40 -0.92
N SER A 260 17.64 -8.92 -2.03
CA SER A 260 16.52 -7.96 -1.99
C SER A 260 15.23 -8.61 -1.47
N THR A 261 15.07 -9.93 -1.62
CA THR A 261 14.00 -10.73 -0.97
C THR A 261 13.96 -10.49 0.54
N ASN A 262 15.09 -10.63 1.22
CA ASN A 262 15.17 -10.40 2.66
C ASN A 262 15.00 -8.92 3.02
N ALA A 263 15.37 -7.98 2.14
CA ALA A 263 15.06 -6.57 2.37
C ALA A 263 13.56 -6.31 2.37
N ALA A 264 12.81 -6.91 1.44
CA ALA A 264 11.35 -6.81 1.43
C ALA A 264 10.71 -7.49 2.64
N LEU A 265 11.17 -8.69 3.03
CA LEU A 265 10.68 -9.37 4.25
C LEU A 265 10.98 -8.55 5.51
N LEU A 266 12.15 -7.90 5.59
CA LEU A 266 12.49 -7.00 6.70
C LEU A 266 11.59 -5.77 6.71
N ALA A 267 11.28 -5.18 5.54
CA ALA A 267 10.33 -4.08 5.43
C ALA A 267 8.93 -4.51 5.92
N VAL A 268 8.46 -5.70 5.52
CA VAL A 268 7.18 -6.25 6.00
C VAL A 268 7.19 -6.43 7.51
N ARG A 269 8.29 -6.92 8.11
CA ARG A 269 8.43 -7.03 9.57
C ARG A 269 8.38 -5.67 10.28
N MET A 270 9.04 -4.65 9.72
CA MET A 270 8.98 -3.28 10.24
C MET A 270 7.56 -2.69 10.17
N LEU A 271 6.81 -3.00 9.11
CA LEU A 271 5.40 -2.60 9.01
C LEU A 271 4.52 -3.41 9.99
N GLY A 272 4.76 -4.71 10.11
CA GLY A 272 4.02 -5.63 10.97
C GLY A 272 4.12 -5.32 12.46
N SER A 273 5.16 -4.62 12.91
CA SER A 273 5.26 -4.18 14.32
C SER A 273 4.22 -3.12 14.70
N PHE A 274 3.56 -2.49 13.73
CA PHE A 274 2.53 -1.47 13.96
C PHE A 274 1.21 -1.77 13.25
N ILE A 275 1.23 -2.62 12.22
CA ILE A 275 0.07 -2.94 11.37
C ILE A 275 -0.21 -4.44 11.48
N PRO A 276 -1.23 -4.85 12.26
CA PRO A 276 -1.52 -6.25 12.54
C PRO A 276 -1.69 -7.12 11.28
N SER A 277 -2.30 -6.58 10.22
CA SER A 277 -2.48 -7.34 8.97
C SER A 277 -1.16 -7.78 8.31
N PHE A 278 -0.07 -7.02 8.46
CA PHE A 278 1.24 -7.42 7.94
C PHE A 278 1.96 -8.40 8.87
N LEU A 279 1.69 -8.36 10.18
CA LEU A 279 2.15 -9.38 11.11
C LEU A 279 1.55 -10.75 10.74
N ASP A 280 0.24 -10.82 10.56
CA ASP A 280 -0.47 -12.06 10.18
C ASP A 280 0.05 -12.63 8.85
N ARG A 281 0.31 -11.75 7.86
CA ARG A 281 0.89 -12.17 6.57
C ARG A 281 2.30 -12.74 6.76
N MET A 282 3.11 -12.14 7.65
CA MET A 282 4.44 -12.62 7.97
C MET A 282 4.43 -13.95 8.72
N GLU A 283 3.48 -14.17 9.63
CA GLU A 283 3.29 -15.47 10.30
C GLU A 283 2.90 -16.55 9.31
N LYS A 284 1.91 -16.27 8.44
CA LYS A 284 1.51 -17.20 7.36
C LYS A 284 2.67 -17.53 6.43
N TYR A 285 3.50 -16.54 6.09
CA TYR A 285 4.68 -16.77 5.26
C TYR A 285 5.70 -17.71 5.93
N GLN A 286 5.90 -17.60 7.26
CA GLN A 286 6.79 -18.51 8.00
C GLN A 286 6.26 -19.94 8.03
N VAL A 287 4.95 -20.11 8.27
CA VAL A 287 4.29 -21.42 8.22
C VAL A 287 4.38 -22.04 6.82
N GLN A 288 4.16 -21.24 5.78
CA GLN A 288 4.30 -21.72 4.39
C GLN A 288 5.73 -22.19 4.11
N MET A 289 6.74 -21.45 4.54
CA MET A 289 8.15 -21.84 4.35
C MET A 289 8.48 -23.15 5.07
N GLU A 290 7.97 -23.34 6.29
CA GLU A 290 8.12 -24.59 7.02
C GLU A 290 7.49 -25.77 6.25
N GLN A 291 6.27 -25.59 5.73
CA GLN A 291 5.58 -26.60 4.93
C GLN A 291 6.35 -26.94 3.64
N GLU A 292 6.91 -25.95 2.95
CA GLU A 292 7.72 -26.14 1.75
C GLU A 292 9.00 -26.95 2.07
N VAL A 293 9.63 -26.72 3.21
CA VAL A 293 10.80 -27.48 3.67
C VAL A 293 10.39 -28.91 4.03
N GLN A 294 9.29 -29.11 4.77
CA GLN A 294 8.80 -30.44 5.12
C GLN A 294 8.44 -31.27 3.88
N ALA A 295 7.85 -30.65 2.86
CA ALA A 295 7.56 -31.32 1.59
C ALA A 295 8.85 -31.77 0.86
N LYS A 296 9.90 -30.93 0.89
CA LYS A 296 11.22 -31.27 0.33
C LYS A 296 11.88 -32.41 1.11
N ILE A 297 11.78 -32.42 2.44
CA ILE A 297 12.28 -33.50 3.29
C ILE A 297 11.57 -34.82 2.94
N ALA A 298 10.23 -34.82 2.91
CA ALA A 298 9.46 -36.02 2.58
C ALA A 298 9.79 -36.56 1.17
N THR A 299 9.97 -35.66 0.20
CA THR A 299 10.39 -36.04 -1.16
C THR A 299 11.78 -36.67 -1.14
N LEU A 300 12.74 -36.05 -0.44
CA LEU A 300 14.11 -36.56 -0.32
C LEU A 300 14.17 -37.93 0.36
N ASP A 301 13.39 -38.13 1.43
CA ASP A 301 13.29 -39.41 2.13
C ASP A 301 12.69 -40.51 1.25
N GLN A 302 11.73 -40.15 0.38
CA GLN A 302 11.07 -41.11 -0.51
C GLN A 302 11.95 -41.53 -1.70
N VAL A 303 12.61 -40.57 -2.37
CA VAL A 303 13.37 -40.85 -3.60
C VAL A 303 14.85 -41.17 -3.33
N GLY A 304 15.35 -40.79 -2.15
CA GLY A 304 16.76 -40.83 -1.79
C GLY A 304 17.59 -39.75 -2.49
N TRP A 305 18.71 -39.34 -1.89
CA TRP A 305 19.54 -38.25 -2.39
C TRP A 305 20.06 -38.44 -3.82
N GLN A 306 20.19 -39.69 -4.28
CA GLN A 306 20.70 -40.04 -5.62
C GLN A 306 19.72 -39.72 -6.75
N LYS A 307 18.41 -39.68 -6.45
CA LYS A 307 17.34 -39.44 -7.44
C LYS A 307 16.60 -38.13 -7.19
N TYR A 308 17.06 -37.33 -6.22
CA TYR A 308 16.43 -36.06 -5.88
C TYR A 308 16.81 -35.00 -6.91
N GLU A 309 15.83 -34.50 -7.66
CA GLU A 309 16.02 -33.40 -8.61
C GLU A 309 15.88 -32.05 -7.90
N TYR A 310 16.95 -31.25 -7.91
CA TYR A 310 16.91 -29.89 -7.40
C TYR A 310 16.15 -28.97 -8.35
N ILE A 311 14.93 -28.60 -7.99
CA ILE A 311 14.17 -27.56 -8.69
C ILE A 311 14.58 -26.21 -8.12
N LYS A 312 15.24 -25.39 -8.96
CA LYS A 312 15.57 -24.00 -8.63
C LYS A 312 14.32 -23.15 -8.88
N HIS A 313 13.76 -22.57 -7.81
CA HIS A 313 12.70 -21.57 -7.90
C HIS A 313 13.28 -20.18 -8.18
#